data_AF-A0A1I5IXJ7-F1
#
_entry.id   AF-A0A1I5IXJ7-F1
#
_cell.length_a   1.000
_cell.length_b   1.000
_cell.length_c   1.000
_cell.angle_alpha   90.00
_cell.angle_beta   90.00
_cell.angle_gamma   90.00
#
_symmetry.space_group_name_H-M   'P 1'
#
loop_
_entity.id
_entity.type
_entity.pdbx_description
1 polymer ?
#
loop_
_entity_poly.entity_id
_entity_poly.type
_entity_poly.pdbx_seq_one_letter_code
_entity_poly.pdbx_strand_id
1 'polypeptide(L)'
;MSVKSATIVVNKPKATVKNLQFVKKLDNIIDDIEKAEENDEVIEGNRRSSYDLVMIRSQYIDRYDWYDTIFEKNGKYGTKDATGKVLLPAKYDGIGELCHKIYCGNIPRVAKLNGKAGLVKPDGSGEALTPFVYDSISYMLIEPYYTVKKDGKLGIIGKDGHVIAPCMLDEITHANGRCLVIRSGNKYGLLDRTCNDLYIAPQYDKVEFVDMEQPCTVTKDDVEGVINESGDFMTCEEAIDYEGYLVGEYNPDTFFKD
;
A
#
# COMPACT_ATOMS: atom_id res chain seq x y z
N MET A 1 5.81 -29.21 -27.12
CA MET A 1 6.51 -27.99 -27.58
C MET A 1 6.33 -26.92 -26.51
N SER A 2 7.41 -26.54 -25.83
CA SER A 2 7.39 -25.51 -24.79
C SER A 2 7.38 -24.13 -25.45
N VAL A 3 6.28 -23.39 -25.34
CA VAL A 3 6.24 -21.98 -25.71
C VAL A 3 6.96 -21.19 -24.61
N LYS A 4 8.23 -20.82 -24.86
CA LYS A 4 8.90 -19.80 -24.07
C LYS A 4 8.23 -18.46 -24.41
N SER A 5 7.46 -17.90 -23.48
CA SER A 5 7.01 -16.51 -23.59
C SER A 5 8.24 -15.61 -23.54
N ALA A 6 8.68 -15.10 -24.70
CA ALA A 6 9.66 -14.05 -24.75
C ALA A 6 8.98 -12.77 -24.26
N THR A 7 9.24 -12.38 -23.01
CA THR A 7 8.89 -11.05 -22.51
C THR A 7 9.69 -10.04 -23.34
N ILE A 8 9.02 -9.36 -24.27
CA ILE A 8 9.60 -8.22 -24.98
C ILE A 8 9.84 -7.15 -23.92
N VAL A 9 11.09 -6.99 -23.49
CA VAL A 9 11.50 -5.85 -22.69
C VAL A 9 11.48 -4.64 -23.61
N VAL A 10 10.33 -3.95 -23.67
CA VAL A 10 10.21 -2.69 -24.40
C VAL A 10 11.06 -1.67 -23.66
N ASN A 11 12.22 -1.34 -24.22
CA ASN A 11 13.14 -0.35 -23.67
C ASN A 11 12.55 1.05 -23.91
N LYS A 12 11.64 1.50 -23.02
CA LYS A 12 10.98 2.81 -23.13
C LYS A 12 11.96 3.93 -22.77
N PRO A 13 11.96 5.07 -23.47
CA PRO A 13 12.76 6.23 -23.06
C PRO A 13 12.34 6.74 -21.67
N LYS A 14 13.30 7.16 -20.85
CA LYS A 14 13.00 7.81 -19.56
C LYS A 14 12.18 9.07 -19.78
N ALA A 15 11.15 9.26 -18.96
CA ALA A 15 10.35 10.47 -19.00
C ALA A 15 11.19 11.70 -18.60
N THR A 16 10.82 12.87 -19.09
CA THR A 16 11.50 14.14 -18.82
C THR A 16 10.58 15.13 -18.09
N VAL A 17 11.13 16.25 -17.60
CA VAL A 17 10.34 17.37 -17.07
C VAL A 17 9.27 17.83 -18.07
N LYS A 18 9.61 17.89 -19.37
CA LYS A 18 8.67 18.28 -20.42
C LYS A 18 7.52 17.28 -20.58
N ASN A 19 7.82 15.98 -20.46
CA ASN A 19 6.78 14.95 -20.45
C ASN A 19 5.86 15.14 -19.23
N LEU A 20 6.43 15.39 -18.04
CA LEU A 20 5.65 15.60 -16.82
C LEU A 20 4.74 16.84 -16.91
N GLN A 21 5.26 17.95 -17.44
CA GLN A 21 4.48 19.19 -17.66
C GLN A 21 3.32 18.95 -18.63
N PHE A 22 3.53 18.16 -19.68
CA PHE A 22 2.46 17.79 -20.60
C PHE A 22 1.37 16.97 -19.91
N VAL A 23 1.74 15.97 -19.11
CA VAL A 23 0.76 15.15 -18.38
C VAL A 23 -0.01 16.00 -17.37
N LYS A 24 0.66 16.85 -16.58
CA LYS A 24 -0.03 17.76 -15.63
C LYS A 24 -0.99 18.73 -16.31
N LYS A 25 -0.64 19.21 -17.51
CA LYS A 25 -1.54 20.05 -18.30
C LYS A 25 -2.77 19.26 -18.75
N LEU A 26 -2.61 17.99 -19.14
CA LEU A 26 -3.75 17.12 -19.44
C LEU A 26 -4.59 16.84 -18.20
N ASP A 27 -3.97 16.56 -17.04
CA ASP A 27 -4.67 16.34 -15.76
C ASP A 27 -5.61 17.51 -15.46
N ASN A 28 -5.11 18.75 -15.44
CA ASN A 28 -5.94 19.92 -15.16
C ASN A 28 -7.10 20.10 -16.16
N ILE A 29 -6.87 19.81 -17.46
CA ILE A 29 -7.92 19.92 -18.47
C ILE A 29 -8.97 18.83 -18.27
N ILE A 30 -8.56 17.61 -17.91
CA ILE A 30 -9.46 16.49 -17.60
C ILE A 30 -10.32 16.88 -16.39
N ASP A 31 -9.71 17.35 -15.30
CA ASP A 31 -10.42 17.75 -14.09
C ASP A 31 -11.47 18.86 -14.35
N ASP A 32 -11.12 19.84 -15.20
CA ASP A 32 -12.06 20.92 -15.57
C ASP A 32 -13.25 20.39 -16.41
N ILE A 33 -13.01 19.39 -17.27
CA ILE A 33 -14.07 18.76 -18.08
C ILE A 33 -14.95 17.88 -17.23
N GLU A 34 -14.38 17.04 -16.37
CA GLU A 34 -15.14 16.15 -15.48
C GLU A 34 -16.08 16.97 -14.60
N LYS A 35 -15.62 18.10 -14.05
CA LYS A 35 -16.46 19.02 -13.28
C LYS A 35 -17.59 19.64 -14.10
N ALA A 36 -17.35 20.00 -15.36
CA ALA A 36 -18.41 20.55 -16.21
C ALA A 36 -19.44 19.47 -16.61
N GLU A 37 -18.96 18.27 -16.94
CA GLU A 37 -19.80 17.10 -17.26
C GLU A 37 -20.68 16.71 -16.06
N GLU A 38 -20.16 16.75 -14.83
CA GLU A 38 -20.92 16.53 -13.60
C GLU A 38 -22.03 17.57 -13.37
N ASN A 39 -21.85 18.80 -13.87
CA ASN A 39 -22.80 19.91 -13.72
C ASN A 39 -23.69 20.13 -14.96
N ASP A 40 -23.69 19.21 -15.93
CA ASP A 40 -24.37 19.33 -17.23
C ASP A 40 -24.01 20.64 -17.98
N GLU A 41 -22.81 21.17 -17.77
CA GLU A 41 -22.32 22.39 -18.41
C GLU A 41 -21.65 22.09 -19.76
N VAL A 42 -21.92 22.93 -20.75
CA VAL A 42 -21.30 22.82 -22.08
C VAL A 42 -20.00 23.63 -22.12
N ILE A 43 -18.86 22.95 -22.23
CA ILE A 43 -17.57 23.63 -22.43
C ILE A 43 -17.44 24.06 -23.90
N GLU A 44 -17.70 25.34 -24.17
CA GLU A 44 -17.51 25.91 -25.50
C GLU A 44 -16.05 25.76 -25.98
N GLY A 45 -15.89 25.25 -27.21
CA GLY A 45 -14.59 25.11 -27.87
C GLY A 45 -13.84 23.81 -27.59
N ASN A 46 -14.32 22.96 -26.66
CA ASN A 46 -13.71 21.67 -26.41
C ASN A 46 -14.32 20.57 -27.30
N ARG A 47 -13.48 19.79 -27.97
CA ARG A 47 -13.92 18.77 -28.96
C ARG A 47 -13.75 17.32 -28.49
N ARG A 48 -13.23 17.10 -27.29
CA ARG A 48 -12.95 15.77 -26.71
C ARG A 48 -13.55 15.70 -25.32
N SER A 49 -14.13 14.55 -24.99
CA SER A 49 -14.60 14.26 -23.63
C SER A 49 -13.44 14.06 -22.65
N SER A 50 -13.74 14.07 -21.36
CA SER A 50 -12.81 13.65 -20.30
C SER A 50 -12.20 12.27 -20.61
N TYR A 51 -13.05 11.30 -20.96
CA TYR A 51 -12.65 9.94 -21.32
C TYR A 51 -11.63 9.87 -22.46
N ASP A 52 -11.85 10.62 -23.55
CA ASP A 52 -10.90 10.66 -24.67
C ASP A 52 -9.52 11.18 -24.22
N LEU A 53 -9.50 12.22 -23.39
CA LEU A 53 -8.27 12.79 -22.85
C LEU A 53 -7.57 11.84 -21.88
N VAL A 54 -8.31 11.11 -21.04
CA VAL A 54 -7.79 10.04 -20.18
C VAL A 54 -7.10 8.97 -21.02
N MET A 55 -7.70 8.55 -22.14
CA MET A 55 -7.10 7.57 -23.04
C MET A 55 -5.83 8.09 -23.72
N ILE A 56 -5.84 9.33 -24.19
CA ILE A 56 -4.65 9.98 -24.78
C ILE A 56 -3.53 10.09 -23.74
N ARG A 57 -3.88 10.49 -22.52
CA ARG A 57 -2.95 10.60 -21.40
C ARG A 57 -2.33 9.24 -21.08
N SER A 58 -3.15 8.19 -20.97
CA SER A 58 -2.70 6.83 -20.70
C SER A 58 -1.69 6.35 -21.76
N GLN A 59 -2.05 6.48 -23.04
CA GLN A 59 -1.15 6.15 -24.15
C GLN A 59 0.13 6.99 -24.14
N TYR A 60 0.06 8.26 -23.72
CA TYR A 60 1.22 9.11 -23.60
C TYR A 60 2.17 8.62 -22.51
N ILE A 61 1.65 8.36 -21.31
CA ILE A 61 2.40 7.84 -20.16
C ILE A 61 3.08 6.53 -20.53
N ASP A 62 2.35 5.64 -21.21
CA ASP A 62 2.85 4.34 -21.63
C ASP A 62 4.00 4.39 -22.63
N ARG A 63 4.30 5.53 -23.25
CA ARG A 63 5.48 5.65 -24.12
C ARG A 63 6.79 5.83 -23.36
N TYR A 64 6.74 6.14 -22.07
CA TYR A 64 7.94 6.48 -21.29
C TYR A 64 8.11 5.60 -20.06
N ASP A 65 9.37 5.47 -19.62
CA ASP A 65 9.75 4.92 -18.34
C ASP A 65 9.67 6.02 -17.27
N TRP A 66 8.69 5.88 -16.37
CA TRP A 66 8.43 6.80 -15.25
C TRP A 66 8.94 6.28 -13.91
N TYR A 67 9.76 5.22 -13.91
CA TYR A 67 10.28 4.65 -12.68
C TYR A 67 11.37 5.55 -12.10
N ASP A 68 11.26 5.78 -10.80
CA ASP A 68 12.34 6.32 -9.98
C ASP A 68 13.62 5.51 -10.18
N THR A 69 14.76 6.17 -10.00
CA THR A 69 16.06 5.54 -10.15
C THR A 69 16.88 5.73 -8.89
N ILE A 70 17.60 4.67 -8.50
CA ILE A 70 18.64 4.74 -7.47
C ILE A 70 19.89 5.31 -8.15
N PHE A 71 20.57 6.24 -7.46
CA PHE A 71 21.87 6.73 -7.88
C PHE A 71 22.86 6.65 -6.72
N GLU A 72 24.14 6.53 -7.07
CA GLU A 72 25.23 6.50 -6.11
C GLU A 72 26.06 7.79 -6.19
N LYS A 73 26.47 8.30 -5.03
CA LYS A 73 27.44 9.39 -4.90
C LYS A 73 28.29 9.15 -3.65
N ASN A 74 29.61 9.12 -3.80
CA ASN A 74 30.57 8.92 -2.69
C ASN A 74 30.28 7.65 -1.85
N GLY A 75 29.90 6.54 -2.49
CA GLY A 75 29.58 5.29 -1.80
C GLY A 75 28.26 5.31 -1.00
N LYS A 76 27.42 6.32 -1.21
CA LYS A 76 26.08 6.44 -0.62
C LYS A 76 25.02 6.48 -1.71
N TYR A 77 23.84 6.00 -1.37
CA TYR A 77 22.72 5.86 -2.29
C TYR A 77 21.61 6.86 -1.99
N GLY A 78 21.00 7.36 -3.07
CA GLY A 78 19.83 8.21 -3.07
C GLY A 78 18.89 7.82 -4.20
N THR A 79 17.76 8.51 -4.31
CA THR A 79 16.78 8.28 -5.37
C THR A 79 16.42 9.59 -6.06
N LYS A 80 16.07 9.47 -7.33
CA LYS A 80 15.53 10.57 -8.13
C LYS A 80 14.36 10.08 -8.95
N ASP A 81 13.40 10.97 -9.18
CA ASP A 81 12.27 10.66 -10.07
C ASP A 81 12.71 10.57 -11.54
N ALA A 82 11.78 10.22 -12.41
CA ALA A 82 12.04 10.12 -13.84
C ALA A 82 12.56 11.43 -14.45
N THR A 83 12.18 12.59 -13.89
CA THR A 83 12.63 13.91 -14.35
C THR A 83 14.04 14.27 -13.90
N GLY A 84 14.61 13.49 -12.97
CA GLY A 84 15.91 13.74 -12.36
C GLY A 84 15.85 14.56 -11.07
N LYS A 85 14.64 14.93 -10.59
CA LYS A 85 14.49 15.57 -9.28
C LYS A 85 14.90 14.58 -8.20
N VAL A 86 15.81 15.00 -7.32
CA VAL A 86 16.24 14.21 -6.17
C VAL A 86 15.07 14.06 -5.20
N LEU A 87 14.67 12.82 -4.93
CA LEU A 87 13.66 12.44 -3.93
C LEU A 87 14.31 12.05 -2.61
N LEU A 88 15.49 11.42 -2.68
CA LEU A 88 16.35 11.15 -1.53
C LEU A 88 17.79 11.54 -1.85
N PRO A 89 18.45 12.35 -1.00
CA PRO A 89 19.87 12.63 -1.18
C PRO A 89 20.70 11.35 -0.97
N ALA A 90 21.86 11.28 -1.63
CA ALA A 90 22.81 10.19 -1.46
C ALA A 90 23.51 10.24 -0.09
N LYS A 91 22.82 9.75 0.95
CA LYS A 91 23.32 9.68 2.34
C LYS A 91 23.13 8.30 2.99
N TYR A 92 22.52 7.35 2.29
CA TYR A 92 22.16 6.03 2.81
C TYR A 92 23.13 4.95 2.34
N ASP A 93 23.28 3.89 3.13
CA ASP A 93 24.09 2.71 2.78
C ASP A 93 23.41 1.81 1.76
N GLY A 94 22.09 1.96 1.61
CA GLY A 94 21.31 1.27 0.61
C GLY A 94 19.89 1.82 0.55
N ILE A 95 19.24 1.59 -0.57
CA ILE A 95 17.81 1.87 -0.76
C ILE A 95 17.13 0.53 -1.03
N GLY A 96 15.98 0.30 -0.42
CA GLY A 96 15.17 -0.89 -0.68
C GLY A 96 14.61 -0.90 -2.11
N GLU A 97 13.89 -1.96 -2.46
CA GLU A 97 13.25 -2.05 -3.77
C GLU A 97 12.30 -0.87 -4.00
N LEU A 98 12.35 -0.31 -5.21
CA LEU A 98 11.45 0.75 -5.63
C LEU A 98 10.15 0.10 -6.09
N CYS A 99 9.02 0.46 -5.47
CA CYS A 99 7.72 -0.04 -5.90
C CYS A 99 7.40 0.40 -7.33
N HIS A 100 6.73 -0.47 -8.08
CA HIS A 100 6.55 -0.32 -9.52
C HIS A 100 5.42 0.65 -9.90
N LYS A 101 5.72 1.54 -10.85
CA LYS A 101 4.85 2.41 -11.67
C LYS A 101 4.08 3.56 -11.01
N ILE A 102 4.39 4.76 -11.56
CA ILE A 102 3.50 5.87 -11.92
C ILE A 102 2.91 6.65 -10.73
N TYR A 103 3.45 7.86 -10.49
CA TYR A 103 2.93 8.87 -9.55
C TYR A 103 2.95 8.54 -8.05
N CYS A 104 3.72 7.56 -7.59
CA CYS A 104 3.97 7.29 -6.16
C CYS A 104 4.88 8.33 -5.47
N GLY A 105 4.75 9.63 -5.81
CA GLY A 105 5.59 10.73 -5.34
C GLY A 105 5.55 10.96 -3.82
N ASN A 106 4.68 10.24 -3.09
CA ASN A 106 4.51 10.33 -1.65
C ASN A 106 4.64 8.98 -0.93
N ILE A 107 4.95 7.88 -1.62
CA ILE A 107 5.14 6.60 -0.92
C ILE A 107 6.50 6.62 -0.22
N PRO A 108 6.56 6.40 1.11
CA PRO A 108 7.81 6.28 1.83
C PRO A 108 8.79 5.34 1.14
N ARG A 109 10.08 5.63 1.29
CA ARG A 109 11.13 4.78 0.76
C ARG A 109 11.77 4.03 1.91
N VAL A 110 12.09 2.76 1.67
CA VAL A 110 12.94 2.00 2.57
C VAL A 110 14.37 2.43 2.31
N ALA A 111 15.06 2.90 3.34
CA ALA A 111 16.48 3.22 3.29
C ALA A 111 17.24 2.43 4.36
N LYS A 112 18.53 2.22 4.14
CA LYS A 112 19.44 1.58 5.11
C LYS A 112 20.48 2.58 5.60
N LEU A 113 20.69 2.58 6.91
CA LEU A 113 21.72 3.37 7.58
C LEU A 113 22.34 2.52 8.70
N ASN A 114 23.68 2.40 8.70
CA ASN A 114 24.45 1.59 9.63
C ASN A 114 23.95 0.14 9.74
N GLY A 115 23.56 -0.45 8.61
CA GLY A 115 23.08 -1.84 8.52
C GLY A 115 21.63 -2.06 8.97
N LYS A 116 20.92 -1.02 9.45
CA LYS A 116 19.50 -1.10 9.81
C LYS A 116 18.63 -0.34 8.82
N ALA A 117 17.39 -0.77 8.66
CA ALA A 117 16.41 -0.19 7.76
C ALA A 117 15.46 0.76 8.50
N GLY A 118 14.98 1.77 7.78
CA GLY A 118 13.97 2.74 8.21
C GLY A 118 13.16 3.26 7.02
N LEU A 119 12.00 3.86 7.30
CA LEU A 119 11.18 4.56 6.32
C LEU A 119 11.56 6.03 6.27
N VAL A 120 11.61 6.60 5.07
CA VAL A 120 11.93 8.01 4.84
C VAL A 120 10.99 8.67 3.84
N LYS A 121 10.72 9.96 4.03
CA LYS A 121 9.92 10.76 3.09
C LYS A 121 10.67 10.98 1.77
N PRO A 122 10.05 10.73 0.61
CA PRO A 122 10.67 10.92 -0.71
C PRO A 122 10.55 12.36 -1.25
N ASP A 123 10.59 13.38 -0.40
CA ASP A 123 10.35 14.79 -0.78
C ASP A 123 11.64 15.61 -1.06
N GLY A 124 12.80 14.95 -0.98
CA GLY A 124 14.13 15.56 -1.08
C GLY A 124 14.81 15.81 0.27
N SER A 125 14.05 15.83 1.38
CA SER A 125 14.61 15.94 2.73
C SER A 125 15.22 14.61 3.19
N GLY A 126 14.55 13.51 2.87
CA GLY A 126 14.81 12.21 3.50
C GLY A 126 14.64 12.27 5.01
N GLU A 127 13.62 12.99 5.49
CA GLU A 127 13.15 12.92 6.87
C GLU A 127 12.78 11.47 7.20
N ALA A 128 13.23 10.98 8.36
CA ALA A 128 12.91 9.65 8.83
C ALA A 128 11.48 9.62 9.38
N LEU A 129 10.65 8.72 8.83
CA LEU A 129 9.33 8.39 9.33
C LEU A 129 9.41 7.32 10.42
N THR A 130 10.43 6.48 10.37
CA THR A 130 10.75 5.53 11.43
C THR A 130 12.23 5.58 11.80
N PRO A 131 12.59 5.17 13.03
CA PRO A 131 13.98 4.97 13.38
C PRO A 131 14.63 3.89 12.49
N PHE A 132 15.94 4.03 12.22
CA PHE A 132 16.73 2.99 11.55
C PHE A 132 17.06 1.87 12.53
N VAL A 133 16.08 1.03 12.84
CA VAL A 133 16.21 -0.04 13.86
C VAL A 133 15.82 -1.43 13.34
N TYR A 134 15.20 -1.50 12.16
CA TYR A 134 14.70 -2.76 11.61
C TYR A 134 15.81 -3.51 10.86
N ASP A 135 15.76 -4.84 10.89
CA ASP A 135 16.64 -5.69 10.09
C ASP A 135 16.25 -5.65 8.60
N SER A 136 14.94 -5.61 8.34
CA SER A 136 14.37 -5.45 7.00
C SER A 136 13.00 -4.78 7.05
N ILE A 137 12.65 -4.11 5.97
CA ILE A 137 11.31 -3.56 5.73
C ILE A 137 10.91 -3.97 4.31
N SER A 138 9.70 -4.51 4.16
CA SER A 138 9.14 -4.98 2.89
C SER A 138 7.77 -4.36 2.65
N TYR A 139 7.52 -3.95 1.41
CA TYR A 139 6.25 -3.37 0.98
C TYR A 139 5.14 -4.42 0.92
N MET A 140 3.93 -4.08 1.33
CA MET A 140 2.73 -4.91 1.14
C MET A 140 1.94 -4.43 -0.08
N LEU A 141 1.51 -5.34 -0.94
CA LEU A 141 0.91 -5.01 -2.24
C LEU A 141 -0.43 -4.24 -2.16
N ILE A 142 -1.16 -4.33 -1.05
CA ILE A 142 -2.48 -3.73 -0.90
C ILE A 142 -2.40 -2.63 0.15
N GLU A 143 -2.38 -1.38 -0.34
CA GLU A 143 -2.22 -0.12 0.41
C GLU A 143 -0.93 -0.03 1.24
N PRO A 144 -0.38 1.16 1.53
CA PRO A 144 1.03 1.29 1.88
C PRO A 144 1.32 0.93 3.35
N TYR A 145 1.09 -0.33 3.69
CA TYR A 145 1.61 -1.00 4.87
C TYR A 145 2.97 -1.59 4.55
N TYR A 146 3.77 -1.73 5.58
CA TYR A 146 5.07 -2.38 5.50
C TYR A 146 5.17 -3.47 6.55
N THR A 147 5.62 -4.64 6.12
CA THR A 147 6.10 -5.65 7.04
C THR A 147 7.50 -5.28 7.49
N VAL A 148 7.71 -5.20 8.79
CA VAL A 148 9.01 -4.93 9.40
C VAL A 148 9.53 -6.14 10.14
N LYS A 149 10.84 -6.37 10.09
CA LYS A 149 11.50 -7.40 10.89
C LYS A 149 12.49 -6.76 11.84
N LYS A 150 12.45 -7.17 13.11
CA LYS A 150 13.42 -6.77 14.13
C LYS A 150 13.67 -7.93 15.07
N ASP A 151 14.93 -8.27 15.30
CA ASP A 151 15.37 -9.29 16.25
C ASP A 151 14.69 -10.65 15.99
N GLY A 152 14.49 -10.97 14.71
CA GLY A 152 13.86 -12.22 14.26
C GLY A 152 12.33 -12.22 14.21
N LYS A 153 11.67 -11.22 14.80
CA LYS A 153 10.20 -11.11 14.84
C LYS A 153 9.65 -10.12 13.81
N LEU A 154 8.42 -10.37 13.36
CA LEU A 154 7.70 -9.55 12.39
C LEU A 154 6.78 -8.55 13.11
N GLY A 155 6.55 -7.42 12.46
CA GLY A 155 5.58 -6.39 12.81
C GLY A 155 5.03 -5.71 11.57
N ILE A 156 4.10 -4.77 11.76
CA ILE A 156 3.40 -4.05 10.69
C ILE A 156 3.44 -2.56 11.04
N ILE A 157 3.81 -1.73 10.06
CA ILE A 157 3.76 -0.28 10.17
C ILE A 157 2.98 0.33 9.00
N GLY A 158 2.32 1.46 9.24
CA GLY A 158 1.66 2.26 8.21
C GLY A 158 2.65 3.13 7.40
N LYS A 159 2.14 3.82 6.37
CA LYS A 159 2.92 4.72 5.51
C LYS A 159 3.53 5.91 6.23
N ASP A 160 2.91 6.36 7.30
CA ASP A 160 3.43 7.46 8.12
C ASP A 160 4.51 6.99 9.12
N GLY A 161 4.75 5.67 9.21
CA GLY A 161 5.66 5.07 10.17
C GLY A 161 5.01 4.70 11.50
N HIS A 162 3.70 4.90 11.66
CA HIS A 162 2.95 4.42 12.82
C HIS A 162 3.04 2.90 12.93
N VAL A 163 3.29 2.41 14.16
CA VAL A 163 3.34 0.97 14.45
C VAL A 163 1.93 0.45 14.69
N ILE A 164 1.42 -0.33 13.73
CA ILE A 164 0.13 -1.03 13.83
C ILE A 164 0.30 -2.31 14.64
N ALA A 165 1.32 -3.11 14.31
CA ALA A 165 1.69 -4.32 15.04
C ALA A 165 3.16 -4.27 15.42
N PRO A 166 3.53 -4.39 16.72
CA PRO A 166 4.91 -4.41 17.14
C PRO A 166 5.64 -5.67 16.63
N CYS A 167 6.98 -5.64 16.62
CA CYS A 167 7.83 -6.77 16.23
C CYS A 167 7.79 -7.91 17.26
N MET A 168 6.68 -8.65 17.32
CA MET A 168 6.46 -9.78 18.22
C MET A 168 5.84 -11.00 17.51
N LEU A 169 5.54 -10.86 16.21
CA LEU A 169 4.85 -11.87 15.43
C LEU A 169 5.83 -12.87 14.84
N ASP A 170 5.41 -14.13 14.76
CA ASP A 170 6.12 -15.21 14.06
C ASP A 170 5.73 -15.25 12.57
N GLU A 171 4.50 -14.88 12.24
CA GLU A 171 3.94 -15.03 10.91
C GLU A 171 2.86 -13.96 10.63
N ILE A 172 2.77 -13.54 9.38
CA ILE A 172 1.74 -12.65 8.83
C ILE A 172 1.29 -13.26 7.50
N THR A 173 0.00 -13.56 7.38
CA THR A 173 -0.59 -14.26 6.22
C THR A 173 -1.80 -13.49 5.71
N HIS A 174 -1.91 -13.34 4.38
CA HIS A 174 -3.09 -12.76 3.75
C HIS A 174 -4.25 -13.76 3.79
N ALA A 175 -5.41 -13.37 4.31
CA ALA A 175 -6.56 -14.26 4.42
C ALA A 175 -7.54 -14.11 3.24
N ASN A 176 -8.21 -12.96 3.14
CA ASN A 176 -9.33 -12.75 2.20
C ASN A 176 -9.19 -11.42 1.43
N GLY A 177 -7.96 -11.04 1.07
CA GLY A 177 -7.65 -9.76 0.41
C GLY A 177 -7.82 -8.52 1.30
N ARG A 178 -8.60 -8.60 2.39
CA ARG A 178 -8.94 -7.50 3.32
C ARG A 178 -8.23 -7.66 4.66
N CYS A 179 -8.29 -8.86 5.24
CA CYS A 179 -7.66 -9.15 6.53
C CYS A 179 -6.27 -9.78 6.37
N LEU A 180 -5.42 -9.50 7.35
CA LEU A 180 -4.22 -10.27 7.62
C LEU A 180 -4.44 -11.13 8.85
N VAL A 181 -4.08 -12.41 8.80
CA VAL A 181 -3.95 -13.24 9.99
C VAL A 181 -2.52 -13.11 10.49
N ILE A 182 -2.38 -12.86 11.79
CA ILE A 182 -1.08 -12.72 12.45
C ILE A 182 -0.95 -13.78 13.53
N ARG A 183 0.25 -14.31 13.71
CA ARG A 183 0.50 -15.38 14.68
C ARG A 183 1.68 -15.06 15.57
N SER A 184 1.56 -15.41 16.86
CA SER A 184 2.67 -15.43 17.80
C SER A 184 2.53 -16.67 18.69
N GLY A 185 3.53 -17.55 18.66
CA GLY A 185 3.43 -18.89 19.22
C GLY A 185 2.26 -19.67 18.60
N ASN A 186 1.38 -20.17 19.46
CA ASN A 186 0.19 -20.94 19.08
C ASN A 186 -1.09 -20.10 19.06
N LYS A 187 -0.99 -18.78 19.26
CA LYS A 187 -2.14 -17.88 19.26
C LYS A 187 -2.18 -17.07 17.98
N TYR A 188 -3.40 -16.79 17.55
CA TYR A 188 -3.74 -16.08 16.34
C TYR A 188 -4.44 -14.76 16.70
N GLY A 189 -4.17 -13.77 15.89
CA GLY A 189 -4.85 -12.48 15.88
C GLY A 189 -5.08 -12.09 14.43
N LEU A 190 -5.53 -10.86 14.22
CA LEU A 190 -5.76 -10.36 12.88
C LEU A 190 -5.56 -8.85 12.79
N LEU A 191 -5.40 -8.37 11.57
CA LEU A 191 -5.54 -6.96 11.22
C LEU A 191 -6.65 -6.86 10.19
N ASP A 192 -7.73 -6.15 10.52
CA ASP A 192 -8.81 -5.82 9.59
C ASP A 192 -8.61 -4.42 9.02
N ARG A 193 -8.20 -4.36 7.76
CA ARG A 193 -7.92 -3.10 7.07
C ARG A 193 -9.18 -2.36 6.62
N THR A 194 -10.34 -3.03 6.58
CA THR A 194 -11.62 -2.38 6.27
C THR A 194 -12.25 -1.72 7.49
N CYS A 195 -11.80 -2.09 8.69
CA CYS A 195 -12.27 -1.54 9.96
C CYS A 195 -11.23 -0.59 10.58
N ASN A 196 -10.82 0.46 9.84
CA ASN A 196 -9.86 1.48 10.31
C ASN A 196 -8.58 0.87 10.94
N ASP A 197 -7.99 -0.11 10.25
CA ASP A 197 -6.82 -0.86 10.72
C ASP A 197 -6.99 -1.47 12.12
N LEU A 198 -8.14 -2.09 12.38
CA LEU A 198 -8.42 -2.80 13.63
C LEU A 198 -7.41 -3.93 13.84
N TYR A 199 -6.43 -3.66 14.69
CA TYR A 199 -5.41 -4.61 15.09
C TYR A 199 -5.86 -5.39 16.32
N ILE A 200 -5.90 -6.71 16.19
CA ILE A 200 -6.22 -7.63 17.27
C ILE A 200 -5.01 -8.50 17.54
N ALA A 201 -4.39 -8.27 18.70
CA ALA A 201 -3.20 -9.01 19.10
C ALA A 201 -3.46 -10.53 19.16
N PRO A 202 -2.45 -11.37 18.93
CA PRO A 202 -2.59 -12.81 19.04
C PRO A 202 -3.14 -13.27 20.40
N GLN A 203 -4.37 -13.78 20.41
CA GLN A 203 -5.07 -14.23 21.62
C GLN A 203 -6.02 -15.42 21.38
N TYR A 204 -6.38 -15.69 20.13
CA TYR A 204 -7.30 -16.75 19.75
C TYR A 204 -6.56 -18.06 19.44
N ASP A 205 -7.20 -19.19 19.69
CA ASP A 205 -6.67 -20.52 19.35
C ASP A 205 -6.74 -20.79 17.85
N LYS A 206 -7.74 -20.21 17.17
CA LYS A 206 -7.93 -20.29 15.72
C LYS A 206 -8.59 -19.02 15.19
N VAL A 207 -8.32 -18.72 13.91
CA VAL A 207 -9.02 -17.71 13.11
C VAL A 207 -9.29 -18.35 11.75
N GLU A 208 -10.55 -18.39 11.32
CA GLU A 208 -10.99 -19.05 10.10
C GLU A 208 -11.82 -18.09 9.23
N PHE A 209 -11.65 -18.22 7.92
CA PHE A 209 -12.42 -17.49 6.91
C PHE A 209 -13.12 -18.50 6.03
N VAL A 210 -14.45 -18.51 6.07
CA VAL A 210 -15.27 -19.46 5.29
C VAL A 210 -15.32 -19.04 3.82
N ASP A 211 -15.57 -17.75 3.56
CA ASP A 211 -15.52 -17.14 2.24
C ASP A 211 -15.25 -15.62 2.32
N MET A 212 -15.41 -14.92 1.20
CA MET A 212 -15.10 -13.50 1.06
C MET A 212 -16.23 -12.57 1.54
N GLU A 213 -17.40 -13.09 1.87
CA GLU A 213 -18.60 -12.32 2.20
C GLU A 213 -18.94 -12.41 3.69
N GLN A 214 -18.66 -13.55 4.33
CA GLN A 214 -18.94 -13.80 5.74
C GLN A 214 -17.88 -13.19 6.68
N PRO A 215 -18.26 -12.83 7.92
CA PRO A 215 -17.30 -12.49 8.96
C PRO A 215 -16.35 -13.66 9.25
N CYS A 216 -15.16 -13.34 9.76
CA CYS A 216 -14.25 -14.36 10.25
C CYS A 216 -14.79 -14.98 11.54
N THR A 217 -14.55 -16.28 11.73
CA THR A 217 -14.79 -16.95 13.00
C THR A 217 -13.47 -17.10 13.76
N VAL A 218 -13.57 -17.04 15.09
CA VAL A 218 -12.44 -17.23 15.98
C VAL A 218 -12.78 -18.23 17.08
N THR A 219 -11.79 -19.00 17.51
CA THR A 219 -11.93 -19.89 18.68
C THR A 219 -11.17 -19.29 19.85
N LYS A 220 -11.83 -19.13 20.99
CA LYS A 220 -11.22 -18.72 22.27
C LYS A 220 -11.62 -19.71 23.36
N ASP A 221 -10.63 -20.42 23.92
CA ASP A 221 -10.86 -21.36 25.02
C ASP A 221 -11.95 -22.41 24.69
N ASP A 222 -11.81 -23.03 23.50
CA ASP A 222 -12.74 -24.01 22.92
C ASP A 222 -14.15 -23.49 22.57
N VAL A 223 -14.40 -22.17 22.67
CA VAL A 223 -15.65 -21.53 22.25
C VAL A 223 -15.45 -20.81 20.91
N GLU A 224 -16.31 -21.12 19.94
CA GLU A 224 -16.35 -20.43 18.64
C GLU A 224 -17.22 -19.17 18.72
N GLY A 225 -16.79 -18.13 18.01
CA GLY A 225 -17.51 -16.86 17.94
C GLY A 225 -16.98 -15.97 16.83
N VAL A 226 -17.42 -14.72 16.86
CA VAL A 226 -17.02 -13.65 15.94
C VAL A 226 -16.43 -12.48 16.74
N ILE A 227 -16.00 -11.44 16.04
CA ILE A 227 -15.44 -10.24 16.65
C ILE A 227 -16.18 -9.03 16.07
N ASN A 228 -16.55 -8.08 16.92
CA ASN A 228 -17.16 -6.82 16.49
C ASN A 228 -16.11 -5.76 16.10
N GLU A 229 -16.57 -4.59 15.63
CA GLU A 229 -15.72 -3.46 15.22
C GLU A 229 -14.87 -2.85 16.34
N SER A 230 -15.18 -3.14 17.60
CA SER A 230 -14.38 -2.71 18.76
C SER A 230 -13.25 -3.71 19.07
N GLY A 231 -13.22 -4.87 18.39
CA GLY A 231 -12.27 -5.95 18.66
C GLY A 231 -12.72 -6.90 19.78
N ASP A 232 -13.97 -6.81 20.21
CA ASP A 232 -14.52 -7.65 21.27
C ASP A 232 -15.04 -8.98 20.71
N PHE A 233 -14.74 -10.07 21.42
CA PHE A 233 -15.27 -11.40 21.11
C PHE A 233 -16.76 -11.47 21.44
N MET A 234 -17.54 -12.06 20.53
CA MET A 234 -18.95 -12.37 20.70
C MET A 234 -19.17 -13.84 20.35
N THR A 235 -19.93 -14.55 21.17
CA THR A 235 -20.44 -15.88 20.80
C THR A 235 -21.36 -15.78 19.58
N CYS A 236 -21.53 -16.88 18.84
CA CYS A 236 -22.45 -16.90 17.72
C CYS A 236 -23.89 -16.54 18.11
N GLU A 237 -24.33 -16.84 19.34
CA GLU A 237 -25.66 -16.48 19.85
C GLU A 237 -25.82 -14.97 20.06
N GLU A 238 -24.81 -14.32 20.67
CA GLU A 238 -24.79 -12.86 20.85
C GLU A 238 -24.76 -12.11 19.51
N ALA A 239 -24.17 -12.70 18.48
CA ALA A 239 -24.02 -12.09 17.16
C ALA A 239 -25.31 -12.11 16.32
N ILE A 240 -26.33 -12.91 16.67
CA ILE A 240 -27.56 -13.07 15.86
C ILE A 240 -28.31 -11.75 15.71
N ASP A 241 -28.42 -10.98 16.79
CA ASP A 241 -29.14 -9.72 16.85
C ASP A 241 -28.18 -8.51 16.81
N TYR A 242 -26.91 -8.72 16.43
CA TYR A 242 -25.92 -7.65 16.34
C TYR A 242 -26.05 -6.91 15.02
N GLU A 243 -26.31 -5.60 15.08
CA GLU A 243 -26.47 -4.75 13.89
C GLU A 243 -25.18 -4.00 13.50
N GLY A 244 -24.10 -4.18 14.26
CA GLY A 244 -22.80 -3.57 13.99
C GLY A 244 -21.95 -4.37 13.01
N TYR A 245 -20.75 -3.87 12.74
CA TYR A 245 -19.83 -4.53 11.81
C TYR A 245 -19.15 -5.71 12.47
N LEU A 246 -19.11 -6.85 11.78
CA LEU A 246 -18.34 -8.01 12.21
C LEU A 246 -17.03 -8.10 11.43
N VAL A 247 -15.93 -8.35 12.15
CA VAL A 247 -14.59 -8.41 11.58
C VAL A 247 -14.51 -9.44 10.46
N GLY A 248 -13.92 -9.04 9.34
CA GLY A 248 -13.81 -9.87 8.15
C GLY A 248 -15.05 -9.88 7.27
N GLU A 249 -16.17 -9.30 7.69
CA GLU A 249 -17.37 -9.16 6.87
C GLU A 249 -17.14 -8.18 5.72
N TYR A 250 -17.74 -8.42 4.56
CA TYR A 250 -17.68 -7.49 3.44
C TYR A 250 -18.50 -6.23 3.73
N ASN A 251 -17.83 -5.07 3.79
CA ASN A 251 -18.49 -3.77 3.89
C ASN A 251 -18.28 -2.94 2.61
N PRO A 252 -19.30 -2.80 1.75
CA PRO A 252 -19.20 -2.05 0.49
C PRO A 252 -18.93 -0.57 0.70
N ASP A 253 -19.35 0.02 1.83
CA ASP A 253 -19.21 1.45 2.12
C ASP A 253 -17.79 1.85 2.55
N THR A 254 -16.98 0.87 2.96
CA THR A 254 -15.56 1.05 3.31
C THR A 254 -14.60 0.61 2.21
N PHE A 255 -15.07 -0.16 1.22
CA PHE A 255 -14.22 -0.72 0.16
C PHE A 255 -13.68 0.33 -0.82
N PHE A 256 -14.31 1.51 -0.87
CA PHE A 256 -13.94 2.61 -1.77
C PHE A 256 -13.58 3.91 -1.04
N LYS A 257 -13.43 3.91 0.29
CA LYS A 257 -13.05 5.12 1.02
C LYS A 257 -11.52 5.29 1.08
N ASP A 258 -11.04 5.99 0.05
CA ASP A 258 -9.80 6.80 -0.10
C ASP A 258 -8.41 6.24 0.31
#